data_AF-A0A843V9U4-F1
#
_entry.id   AF-A0A843V9U4-F1
#
_cell.length_a   1.000
_cell.length_b   1.000
_cell.length_c   1.000
_cell.angle_alpha   90.00
_cell.angle_beta   90.00
_cell.angle_gamma   90.00
#
_symmetry.space_group_name_H-M   'P 1'
#
loop_
_entity.id
_entity.type
_entity.pdbx_description
1 polymer ?
#
loop_
_entity_poly.entity_id
_entity_poly.type
_entity_poly.pdbx_seq_one_letter_code
_entity_poly.pdbx_strand_id
1 'polypeptide(L)'
;MRRDYWEGLCNIWAAERWQETSTTMKVNRAVNPEANKHTIGSVSFATYQSRLEKGLKRPPTFQEVFDKTHKKKGTDQYISDRARKVAELYSQQMIEKYVGEEEQP
;
A
#
# COMPACT_ATOMS: atom_id res chain seq x y z
N MET A 1 3.73 30.92 10.60
CA MET A 1 4.80 30.78 9.58
C MET A 1 5.07 32.15 9.00
N ARG A 2 6.33 32.59 8.88
CA ARG A 2 6.62 33.91 8.29
C ARG A 2 6.43 33.85 6.76
N ARG A 3 5.96 34.95 6.17
CA ARG A 3 5.50 35.05 4.76
C ARG A 3 6.64 34.81 3.75
N ASP A 4 7.83 35.31 4.05
CA ASP A 4 9.08 35.10 3.33
C ASP A 4 9.42 33.61 3.15
N TYR A 5 9.24 32.78 4.17
CA TYR A 5 9.46 31.33 4.05
C TYR A 5 8.42 30.66 3.16
N TRP A 6 7.16 31.09 3.22
CA TRP A 6 6.09 30.55 2.39
C TRP A 6 6.33 30.86 0.91
N GLU A 7 6.65 32.12 0.60
CA GLU A 7 6.97 32.55 -0.77
C GLU A 7 8.22 31.84 -1.31
N GLY A 8 9.25 31.66 -0.47
CA GLY A 8 10.43 30.88 -0.82
C GLY A 8 10.09 29.43 -1.19
N LEU A 9 9.24 28.75 -0.42
CA LEU A 9 8.79 27.39 -0.73
C LEU A 9 7.96 27.33 -2.02
N CYS A 10 7.06 28.28 -2.22
CA CYS A 10 6.28 28.38 -3.45
C CYS A 10 7.18 28.55 -4.68
N ASN A 11 8.22 29.37 -4.60
CA ASN A 11 9.18 29.56 -5.70
C ASN A 11 9.95 28.27 -6.01
N ILE A 12 10.35 27.51 -4.98
CA ILE A 12 11.00 26.21 -5.17
C ILE A 12 10.05 25.25 -5.90
N TRP A 13 8.81 25.10 -5.43
CA TRP A 13 7.85 24.20 -6.08
C TRP A 13 7.40 24.67 -7.48
N ALA A 14 7.43 25.98 -7.73
CA ALA A 14 7.15 26.57 -9.03
C ALA A 14 8.33 26.46 -10.01
N ALA A 15 9.53 26.03 -9.58
CA ALA A 15 10.62 25.81 -10.51
C ALA A 15 10.29 24.71 -11.53
N GLU A 16 10.69 24.90 -12.78
CA GLU A 16 10.36 24.05 -13.94
C GLU A 16 10.61 22.56 -13.68
N ARG A 17 11.79 22.22 -13.12
CA ARG A 17 12.14 20.85 -12.73
C ARG A 17 11.05 20.16 -11.89
N TRP A 18 10.46 20.85 -10.92
CA TRP A 18 9.44 20.27 -10.05
C TRP A 18 8.09 20.19 -10.75
N GLN A 19 7.76 21.13 -11.63
CA GLN A 19 6.56 21.09 -12.46
C GLN A 19 6.59 19.92 -13.45
N GLU A 20 7.72 19.71 -14.13
CA GLU A 20 7.94 18.58 -15.03
C GLU A 20 7.82 17.26 -14.28
N THR A 21 8.53 17.12 -13.15
CA THR A 21 8.48 15.92 -12.31
C THR A 21 7.04 15.64 -11.87
N SER A 22 6.31 16.65 -11.41
CA SER A 22 4.91 16.53 -10.99
C SER A 22 4.00 16.06 -12.14
N THR A 23 4.17 16.64 -13.34
CA THR A 23 3.41 16.31 -14.54
C THR A 23 3.68 14.88 -14.99
N THR A 24 4.95 14.48 -15.11
CA THR A 24 5.33 13.09 -15.44
C THR A 24 4.76 12.10 -14.44
N MET A 25 4.87 12.38 -13.14
CA MET A 25 4.32 11.48 -12.11
C MET A 25 2.78 11.42 -12.16
N LYS A 26 2.11 12.51 -12.53
CA LYS A 26 0.65 12.52 -12.76
C LYS A 26 0.27 11.64 -13.95
N VAL A 27 0.97 11.77 -15.08
CA VAL A 27 0.74 10.94 -16.27
C VAL A 27 0.99 9.47 -15.95
N ASN A 28 2.11 9.15 -15.28
CA ASN A 28 2.44 7.78 -14.88
C ASN A 28 1.37 7.15 -13.98
N ARG A 29 0.81 7.92 -13.03
CA ARG A 29 -0.31 7.46 -12.20
C ARG A 29 -1.60 7.27 -13.00
N ALA A 30 -1.82 8.06 -14.04
CA ALA A 30 -3.01 7.97 -14.88
C ALA A 30 -2.95 6.77 -15.86
N VAL A 31 -1.76 6.35 -16.29
CA VAL A 31 -1.58 5.19 -17.19
C VAL A 31 -2.04 3.89 -16.53
N ASN A 32 -1.82 3.74 -15.22
CA ASN A 32 -2.27 2.56 -14.48
C ASN A 32 -3.00 2.99 -13.20
N PRO A 33 -4.29 3.36 -13.30
CA PRO A 33 -5.07 3.78 -12.15
C PRO A 33 -5.28 2.65 -11.14
N GLU A 34 -5.08 1.39 -11.54
CA GLU A 34 -5.15 0.20 -10.69
C GLU A 34 -3.78 -0.29 -10.20
N ALA A 35 -2.72 0.52 -10.40
CA ALA A 35 -1.44 0.31 -9.74
C ALA A 35 -1.65 0.20 -8.22
N ASN A 36 -0.74 -0.50 -7.52
CA ASN A 36 -0.89 -0.87 -6.10
C ASN A 36 -1.26 0.35 -5.22
N LYS A 37 -2.56 0.53 -4.98
CA LYS A 37 -3.12 1.54 -4.08
C LYS A 37 -2.97 1.03 -2.66
N HIS A 38 -2.44 1.88 -1.80
CA HIS A 38 -2.20 1.56 -0.39
C HIS A 38 -2.83 2.66 0.47
N THR A 39 -3.55 2.29 1.55
CA THR A 39 -4.28 3.27 2.40
C THR A 39 -3.47 3.88 3.54
N ILE A 40 -2.23 3.45 3.77
CA ILE A 40 -1.49 3.80 4.99
C ILE A 40 -0.54 5.00 4.78
N GLY A 41 -0.64 5.67 3.63
CA GLY A 41 0.20 6.82 3.31
C GLY A 41 1.67 6.44 3.24
N SER A 42 2.53 7.17 3.96
CA SER A 42 3.98 6.99 3.95
C SER A 42 4.51 5.94 4.94
N VAL A 43 3.62 5.25 5.66
CA VAL A 43 4.02 4.20 6.62
C VAL A 43 4.36 2.93 5.87
N SER A 44 5.53 2.35 6.16
CA SER A 44 5.95 1.09 5.54
C SER A 44 5.11 -0.10 6.02
N PHE A 45 5.03 -1.12 5.18
CA PHE A 45 4.39 -2.40 5.51
C PHE A 45 4.95 -3.01 6.80
N ALA A 46 6.28 -3.00 6.96
CA ALA A 46 6.97 -3.50 8.16
C ALA A 46 6.57 -2.72 9.43
N THR A 47 6.47 -1.38 9.33
CA THR A 47 6.02 -0.56 10.46
C THR A 47 4.60 -0.94 10.87
N TYR A 48 3.74 -1.20 9.88
CA TYR A 48 2.37 -1.60 10.14
C TYR A 48 2.27 -3.01 10.74
N GLN A 49 3.10 -3.94 10.26
CA GLN A 49 3.24 -5.28 10.82
C GLN A 49 3.62 -5.23 12.31
N SER A 50 4.63 -4.45 12.69
CA SER A 50 5.03 -4.30 14.10
C SER A 50 3.94 -3.66 14.96
N ARG A 51 3.14 -2.74 14.41
CA ARG A 51 1.99 -2.16 15.13
C ARG A 51 0.89 -3.20 15.34
N LEU A 52 0.62 -4.00 14.32
CA LEU A 52 -0.41 -5.04 14.36
C LEU A 52 -0.03 -6.17 15.31
N GLU A 53 1.24 -6.57 15.33
CA GLU A 53 1.80 -7.55 16.26
C GLU A 53 1.60 -7.13 17.73
N LYS A 54 1.91 -5.86 18.06
CA LYS A 54 1.67 -5.32 19.41
C LYS A 54 0.20 -5.36 19.80
N GLY A 55 -0.70 -5.11 18.85
CA GLY A 55 -2.15 -5.15 19.09
C GLY A 55 -2.70 -6.56 19.26
N LEU A 56 -2.26 -7.50 18.42
CA LEU A 56 -2.71 -8.90 18.43
C LEU A 56 -2.02 -9.75 19.52
N LYS A 57 -0.89 -9.27 20.08
CA LYS A 57 -0.01 -10.02 20.99
C LYS A 57 0.48 -11.34 20.40
N ARG A 58 0.53 -11.42 19.07
CA ARG A 58 1.07 -12.52 18.28
C ARG A 58 1.57 -11.99 16.94
N PRO A 59 2.46 -12.72 16.25
CA PRO A 59 2.82 -12.40 14.89
C PRO A 59 1.56 -12.36 13.99
N PRO A 60 1.30 -11.26 13.28
CA PRO A 60 0.22 -11.19 12.31
C PRO A 60 0.57 -12.03 11.08
N THR A 61 -0.43 -12.62 10.45
CA THR A 61 -0.23 -13.26 9.15
C THR A 61 -0.03 -12.21 8.07
N PHE A 62 0.61 -12.59 6.95
CA PHE A 62 0.75 -11.69 5.81
C PHE A 62 -0.60 -11.19 5.29
N GLN A 63 -1.62 -12.07 5.26
CA GLN A 63 -2.98 -11.71 4.86
C GLN A 63 -3.60 -10.66 5.78
N GLU A 64 -3.41 -10.76 7.10
CA GLU A 64 -3.93 -9.77 8.05
C GLU A 64 -3.30 -8.39 7.85
N VAL A 65 -1.99 -8.34 7.58
CA VAL A 65 -1.31 -7.08 7.26
C VAL A 65 -1.77 -6.56 5.90
N PHE A 66 -1.92 -7.43 4.90
CA PHE A 66 -2.38 -7.07 3.56
C PHE A 66 -3.81 -6.50 3.56
N ASP A 67 -4.73 -7.12 4.28
CA ASP A 67 -6.11 -6.66 4.42
C ASP A 67 -6.17 -5.27 5.05
N LYS A 68 -5.42 -5.03 6.12
CA LYS A 68 -5.39 -3.72 6.77
C LYS A 68 -4.77 -2.62 5.90
N THR A 69 -3.90 -2.99 4.97
CA THR A 69 -3.13 -2.07 4.11
C THR A 69 -3.80 -1.78 2.77
N HIS A 70 -4.69 -2.67 2.31
CA HIS A 70 -5.29 -2.64 0.97
C HIS A 70 -6.84 -2.69 0.95
N LYS A 71 -7.51 -2.75 2.11
CA LYS A 71 -8.96 -2.53 2.22
C LYS A 71 -9.31 -1.08 2.59
N LYS A 72 -10.49 -0.64 2.18
CA LYS A 72 -11.02 0.68 2.55
C LYS A 72 -11.39 0.67 4.04
N LYS A 73 -11.10 1.78 4.74
CA LYS A 73 -11.38 1.88 6.17
C LYS A 73 -12.90 1.79 6.42
N GLY A 74 -13.31 0.90 7.30
CA GLY A 74 -14.72 0.72 7.68
C GLY A 74 -15.54 -0.13 6.70
N THR A 75 -14.92 -0.70 5.67
CA THR A 75 -15.54 -1.71 4.81
C THR A 75 -14.62 -2.91 4.64
N ASP A 76 -15.16 -4.03 4.16
CA ASP A 76 -14.35 -5.22 3.84
C ASP A 76 -13.91 -5.25 2.36
N GLN A 77 -14.07 -4.12 1.66
CA GLN A 77 -13.78 -4.03 0.23
C GLN A 77 -12.34 -3.60 -0.03
N TYR A 78 -11.68 -4.29 -0.97
CA TYR A 78 -10.39 -3.87 -1.48
C TYR A 78 -10.47 -2.52 -2.22
N ILE A 79 -9.38 -1.76 -2.17
CA ILE A 79 -9.29 -0.44 -2.80
C ILE A 79 -9.17 -0.56 -4.33
N SER A 80 -8.64 -1.68 -4.82
CA SER A 80 -8.46 -1.98 -6.24
C SER A 80 -8.75 -3.45 -6.53
N ASP A 81 -9.15 -3.73 -7.77
CA ASP A 81 -9.34 -5.11 -8.24
C ASP A 81 -8.03 -5.90 -8.22
N ARG A 82 -6.92 -5.20 -8.47
CA ARG A 82 -5.58 -5.78 -8.38
C ARG A 82 -5.29 -6.27 -6.95
N ALA A 83 -5.59 -5.48 -5.93
CA ALA A 83 -5.36 -5.88 -4.54
C ALA A 83 -6.18 -7.12 -4.18
N ARG A 84 -7.45 -7.17 -4.60
CA ARG A 84 -8.31 -8.35 -4.44
C ARG A 84 -7.69 -9.59 -5.10
N LYS A 85 -7.30 -9.49 -6.37
CA LYS A 85 -6.68 -10.60 -7.12
C LYS A 85 -5.39 -11.10 -6.47
N VAL A 86 -4.56 -10.19 -5.94
CA VAL A 86 -3.31 -10.56 -5.24
C VAL A 86 -3.62 -11.32 -3.95
N ALA A 87 -4.60 -10.88 -3.16
CA ALA A 87 -5.01 -11.58 -1.95
C ALA A 87 -5.58 -12.98 -2.23
N GLU A 88 -6.41 -13.10 -3.27
CA GLU A 88 -6.97 -14.37 -3.72
C GLU A 88 -5.87 -15.34 -4.18
N LEU A 89 -4.96 -14.88 -5.04
CA LEU A 89 -3.84 -15.68 -5.54
C LEU A 89 -2.91 -16.12 -4.40
N TYR A 90 -2.61 -15.22 -3.46
CA TYR A 90 -1.81 -15.55 -2.28
C TYR A 90 -2.48 -16.66 -1.46
N SER A 91 -3.79 -16.54 -1.21
CA SER A 91 -4.54 -17.54 -0.46
C SER A 91 -4.52 -18.90 -1.17
N GLN A 92 -4.70 -18.92 -2.50
CA GLN A 92 -4.63 -20.15 -3.29
C GLN A 92 -3.25 -20.81 -3.24
N GLN A 93 -2.17 -20.02 -3.38
CA GLN A 93 -0.80 -20.52 -3.31
C GLN A 93 -0.43 -21.04 -1.92
N MET A 94 -0.95 -20.40 -0.87
CA MET A 94 -0.77 -20.90 0.50
C MET A 94 -1.46 -22.25 0.71
N ILE A 95 -2.66 -22.44 0.14
CA ILE A 95 -3.34 -23.74 0.18
C ILE A 95 -2.53 -24.79 -0.59
N GLU A 96 -2.16 -24.51 -1.83
CA GLU A 96 -1.40 -25.46 -2.67
C GLU A 96 -0.10 -25.90 -2.00
N LYS A 97 0.65 -24.96 -1.43
CA LYS A 97 1.95 -25.22 -0.83
C LYS A 97 1.88 -25.98 0.50
N TYR A 98 0.89 -25.68 1.34
CA TYR A 98 0.87 -26.19 2.72
C TYR A 98 -0.21 -27.24 2.99
N VAL A 99 -1.25 -27.33 2.16
CA VAL A 99 -2.30 -28.38 2.27
C VAL A 99 -1.96 -29.58 1.39
N GLY A 100 -1.16 -29.41 0.33
CA GLY A 100 -0.67 -30.51 -0.50
C GLY A 100 0.44 -31.37 0.13
N GLU A 101 0.97 -30.99 1.30
CA GLU A 101 2.05 -31.72 1.99
C GLU A 101 1.54 -32.67 3.11
N GLU A 102 0.24 -32.66 3.46
CA GLU A 102 -0.31 -33.58 4.46
C GLU A 102 -0.61 -35.01 3.93
N GLU A 103 -0.39 -35.27 2.65
CA GLU A 103 -0.44 -36.62 2.05
C GLU A 103 0.93 -37.06 1.52
N GLN A 104 1.93 -37.24 2.38
CA GLN A 104 3.00 -38.21 2.12
C GLN A 104 3.30 -39.05 3.39
N PRO A 105 3.21 -40.40 3.29
CA PRO A 105 3.27 -41.33 4.42
C PRO A 105 4.64 -41.45 5.09
#